data_AF-A0A963EFG4-F1
#
_entry.id   AF-A0A963EFG4-F1
#
_cell.length_a   1.000
_cell.length_b   1.000
_cell.length_c   1.000
_cell.angle_alpha   90.00
_cell.angle_beta   90.00
_cell.angle_gamma   90.00
#
_symmetry.space_group_name_H-M   'P 1'
#
loop_
_entity.id
_entity.type
_entity.pdbx_description
1 polymer ?
#
loop_
_entity_poly.entity_id
_entity_poly.type
_entity_poly.pdbx_seq_one_letter_code
_entity_poly.pdbx_strand_id
1 'polypeptide(L)'
;VPGEDYDFFAFPKISDGVADAAVGPVDGLVISANSANIEGAEKFLAFMVSDVGVQTAWAEAQGALSANVNVDPSSYNAVMQKAASTVADAEAFAFNYDLATPPPVAEVGLSMFARFIDDPSQAAEILEQAASDTEA
;
A
#
# COMPACT_ATOMS: atom_id res chain seq x y z
N VAL A 1 19.14 4.15 -13.19
CA VAL A 1 18.20 3.83 -14.28
C VAL A 1 17.39 2.62 -13.86
N PRO A 2 16.05 2.72 -13.74
CA PRO A 2 15.19 1.58 -13.41
C PRO A 2 15.36 0.46 -14.45
N GLY A 3 15.59 -0.77 -14.01
CA GLY A 3 15.85 -1.92 -14.88
C GLY A 3 17.32 -2.13 -15.28
N GLU A 4 18.22 -1.19 -14.94
CA GLU A 4 19.67 -1.33 -15.14
C GLU A 4 20.43 -1.24 -13.82
N ASP A 5 20.21 -0.16 -13.05
CA ASP A 5 20.88 0.06 -11.75
C ASP A 5 20.11 -0.56 -10.59
N TYR A 6 18.80 -0.73 -10.73
CA TYR A 6 17.94 -1.34 -9.71
C TYR A 6 16.70 -1.97 -10.35
N ASP A 7 16.15 -3.00 -9.67
CA ASP A 7 14.94 -3.70 -10.08
C ASP A 7 14.14 -4.17 -8.84
N PHE A 8 12.96 -4.71 -9.09
CA PHE A 8 12.02 -5.27 -8.11
C PHE A 8 11.80 -6.76 -8.34
N PHE A 9 11.48 -7.51 -7.29
CA PHE A 9 10.94 -8.86 -7.39
C PHE A 9 9.98 -9.11 -6.21
N ALA A 10 8.97 -9.96 -6.43
CA ALA A 10 8.04 -10.34 -5.38
C ALA A 10 8.76 -11.08 -4.25
N PHE A 11 8.31 -10.88 -3.01
CA PHE A 11 8.85 -11.61 -1.87
C PHE A 11 8.60 -13.12 -2.05
N PRO A 12 9.58 -14.00 -1.75
CA PRO A 12 9.44 -15.41 -2.04
C PRO A 12 8.36 -16.07 -1.17
N LYS A 13 7.67 -17.06 -1.74
CA LYS A 13 6.77 -17.94 -1.00
C LYS A 13 7.54 -18.66 0.12
N ILE A 14 7.06 -18.49 1.36
CA ILE A 14 7.68 -19.12 2.55
C ILE A 14 7.00 -20.44 2.92
N SER A 15 5.67 -20.53 2.78
CA SER A 15 4.89 -21.71 3.16
C SER A 15 3.78 -21.97 2.14
N ASP A 16 3.48 -23.25 1.91
CA ASP A 16 2.27 -23.65 1.19
C ASP A 16 1.01 -23.23 1.97
N GLY A 17 -0.07 -22.95 1.23
CA GLY A 17 -1.36 -22.54 1.79
C GLY A 17 -1.47 -21.06 2.19
N VAL A 18 -0.37 -20.30 2.17
CA VAL A 18 -0.41 -18.84 2.31
C VAL A 18 -0.65 -18.22 0.93
N ALA A 19 -1.69 -17.40 0.82
CA ALA A 19 -2.06 -16.71 -0.41
C ALA A 19 -0.95 -15.75 -0.87
N ASP A 20 -0.77 -15.64 -2.19
CA ASP A 20 0.12 -14.63 -2.76
C ASP A 20 -0.54 -13.25 -2.67
N ALA A 21 -0.03 -12.41 -1.78
CA ALA A 21 -0.60 -11.10 -1.50
C ALA A 21 0.40 -9.98 -1.85
N ALA A 22 -0.05 -9.04 -2.68
CA ALA A 22 0.63 -7.77 -2.83
C ALA A 22 0.33 -6.89 -1.61
N VAL A 23 1.33 -6.16 -1.12
CA VAL A 23 1.17 -5.24 0.01
C VAL A 23 1.53 -3.82 -0.44
N GLY A 24 0.66 -2.87 -0.17
CA GLY A 24 0.94 -1.46 -0.41
C GLY A 24 -0.15 -0.52 0.09
N PRO A 25 0.15 0.77 0.27
CA PRO A 25 -0.85 1.78 0.56
C PRO A 25 -1.62 2.16 -0.71
N VAL A 26 -2.85 2.64 -0.52
CA VAL A 26 -3.63 3.31 -1.56
C VAL A 26 -4.04 4.69 -1.05
N ASP A 27 -3.61 5.72 -1.76
CA ASP A 27 -4.02 7.09 -1.46
C ASP A 27 -5.32 7.42 -2.18
N GLY A 28 -6.23 8.06 -1.46
CA GLY A 28 -7.53 8.48 -1.97
C GLY A 28 -7.78 9.98 -1.76
N LEU A 29 -8.64 10.54 -2.61
CA LEU A 29 -9.19 11.88 -2.43
C LEU A 29 -10.60 11.75 -1.87
N VAL A 30 -10.88 12.46 -0.77
CA VAL A 30 -12.19 12.46 -0.10
C VAL A 30 -12.76 13.88 0.00
N ILE A 31 -14.08 13.98 -0.07
CA ILE A 31 -14.79 15.25 0.13
C ILE A 31 -15.19 15.36 1.59
N SER A 32 -14.75 16.42 2.27
CA SER A 32 -15.16 16.70 3.64
C SER A 32 -16.68 16.92 3.72
N ALA A 33 -17.31 16.33 4.73
CA ALA A 33 -18.75 16.47 4.98
C ALA A 33 -19.22 17.93 5.14
N ASN A 34 -18.32 18.82 5.56
CA ASN A 34 -18.59 20.24 5.76
C ASN A 34 -18.08 21.11 4.60
N SER A 35 -17.86 20.55 3.41
CA SER A 35 -17.39 21.31 2.25
C SER A 35 -18.38 22.42 1.89
N ALA A 36 -17.88 23.65 1.77
CA ALA A 36 -18.68 24.81 1.36
C ALA A 36 -19.09 24.75 -0.14
N ASN A 37 -18.44 23.91 -0.94
CA ASN A 37 -18.71 23.75 -2.36
C ASN A 37 -18.63 22.27 -2.77
N ILE A 38 -19.67 21.52 -2.44
CA ILE A 38 -19.77 20.08 -2.74
C ILE A 38 -19.74 19.84 -4.25
N GLU A 39 -20.52 20.58 -5.04
CA GLU A 39 -20.60 20.40 -6.49
C GLU A 39 -19.24 20.59 -7.18
N GLY A 40 -18.46 21.61 -6.77
CA GLY A 40 -17.12 21.82 -7.28
C GLY A 40 -16.14 20.71 -6.87
N ALA A 41 -16.24 20.24 -5.61
CA ALA A 41 -15.41 19.15 -5.11
C ALA A 41 -15.69 17.83 -5.84
N GLU A 42 -16.95 17.52 -6.14
CA GLU A 42 -17.34 16.34 -6.93
C GLU A 42 -16.81 16.42 -8.36
N LYS A 43 -16.92 17.59 -9.02
CA LYS A 43 -16.34 17.80 -10.36
C LYS A 43 -14.83 17.64 -10.36
N PHE A 44 -14.14 18.18 -9.34
CA PHE A 44 -12.70 18.01 -9.19
C PHE A 44 -12.33 16.55 -8.97
N LEU A 45 -13.02 15.85 -8.06
CA LEU A 45 -12.77 14.44 -7.79
C LEU A 45 -12.97 13.60 -9.06
N ALA A 46 -14.07 13.82 -9.78
CA ALA A 46 -14.37 13.12 -11.04
C ALA A 46 -13.27 13.35 -12.09
N PHE A 47 -12.78 14.59 -12.24
CA PHE A 47 -11.66 14.92 -13.11
C PHE A 47 -10.38 14.19 -12.69
N MET A 48 -10.01 14.27 -11.41
CA MET A 48 -8.79 13.67 -10.89
C MET A 48 -8.77 12.15 -11.09
N VAL A 49 -9.89 11.45 -10.90
CA VAL A 49 -9.92 9.97 -10.93
C VAL A 49 -10.24 9.39 -12.31
N SER A 50 -11.07 10.07 -13.12
CA SER A 50 -11.58 9.49 -14.38
C SER A 50 -10.75 9.87 -15.60
N ASP A 51 -10.08 11.03 -15.57
CA ASP A 51 -9.26 11.47 -16.68
C ASP A 51 -7.95 10.67 -16.73
N VAL A 52 -7.73 9.95 -17.84
CA VAL A 52 -6.55 9.09 -18.02
C VAL A 52 -5.26 9.90 -18.07
N GLY A 53 -5.27 11.09 -18.67
CA GLY A 53 -4.09 11.96 -18.75
C GLY A 53 -3.69 12.47 -17.38
N VAL A 54 -4.66 12.87 -16.55
CA VAL A 54 -4.41 13.28 -15.17
C VAL A 54 -3.85 12.14 -14.34
N GLN A 55 -4.44 10.96 -14.41
CA GLN A 55 -3.96 9.79 -13.67
C GLN A 55 -2.58 9.33 -14.14
N THR A 56 -2.29 9.40 -15.44
CA THR A 56 -0.95 9.11 -15.98
C THR A 56 0.08 10.09 -15.40
N ALA A 57 -0.19 11.39 -15.49
CA ALA A 57 0.72 12.42 -14.97
C ALA A 57 0.88 12.31 -13.45
N TRP A 58 -0.19 11.97 -12.72
CA TRP A 58 -0.15 11.76 -11.28
C TRP A 58 0.72 10.56 -10.90
N ALA A 59 0.54 9.42 -11.58
CA ALA A 59 1.32 8.21 -11.36
C ALA A 59 2.83 8.44 -11.63
N GLU A 60 3.16 9.14 -12.72
CA GLU A 60 4.54 9.52 -13.04
C GLU A 60 5.16 10.45 -11.99
N ALA A 61 4.41 11.46 -11.54
CA ALA A 61 4.89 12.41 -10.54
C ALA A 61 5.05 11.79 -9.16
N GLN A 62 4.12 10.92 -8.75
CA GLN A 62 4.15 10.25 -7.45
C GLN A 62 5.14 9.07 -7.43
N GLY A 63 5.43 8.47 -8.59
CA GLY A 63 6.19 7.23 -8.69
C GLY A 63 5.41 6.01 -8.20
N ALA A 64 4.08 6.04 -8.36
CA ALA A 64 3.16 5.00 -7.91
C ALA A 64 2.27 4.52 -9.07
N LEU A 65 1.66 3.34 -8.93
CA LEU A 65 0.74 2.81 -9.93
C LEU A 65 -0.57 3.62 -9.94
N SER A 66 -1.10 3.90 -11.13
CA SER A 66 -2.42 4.51 -11.27
C SER A 66 -3.51 3.57 -10.76
N ALA A 67 -4.50 4.12 -10.04
CA ALA A 67 -5.73 3.40 -9.71
C ALA A 67 -6.70 3.31 -10.91
N ASN A 68 -6.54 4.17 -11.91
CA ASN A 68 -7.30 4.10 -13.16
C ASN A 68 -6.65 3.09 -14.11
N VAL A 69 -7.33 1.95 -14.28
CA VAL A 69 -6.89 0.80 -15.10
C VAL A 69 -6.80 1.09 -16.59
N ASN A 70 -7.25 2.26 -17.05
CA ASN A 70 -7.14 2.67 -18.45
C ASN A 70 -5.85 3.45 -18.75
N VAL A 71 -5.01 3.73 -17.75
CA VAL A 71 -3.66 4.27 -17.96
C VAL A 71 -2.82 3.22 -18.70
N ASP A 72 -2.18 3.64 -19.79
CA ASP A 72 -1.31 2.77 -20.59
C ASP A 72 -0.08 2.37 -19.76
N PRO A 73 0.13 1.07 -19.46
CA PRO A 73 1.28 0.62 -18.68
C PRO A 73 2.63 0.98 -19.31
N SER A 74 2.69 1.27 -20.62
CA SER A 74 3.92 1.73 -21.28
C SER A 74 4.39 3.11 -20.83
N SER A 75 3.54 3.90 -20.17
CA SER A 75 3.90 5.17 -19.52
C SER A 75 4.78 4.97 -18.27
N TYR A 76 4.71 3.79 -17.64
CA TYR A 76 5.50 3.48 -16.47
C TYR A 76 6.95 3.14 -16.83
N ASN A 77 7.88 3.40 -15.89
CA ASN A 77 9.23 2.86 -16.02
C ASN A 77 9.23 1.32 -15.86
N ALA A 78 10.32 0.67 -16.27
CA ALA A 78 10.41 -0.79 -16.30
C ALA A 78 10.14 -1.47 -14.94
N VAL A 79 10.56 -0.86 -13.83
CA VAL A 79 10.35 -1.40 -12.48
C VAL A 79 8.88 -1.30 -12.08
N MET A 80 8.24 -0.18 -12.38
CA MET A 80 6.80 0.02 -12.15
C MET A 80 5.95 -0.92 -13.01
N GLN A 81 6.32 -1.19 -14.26
CA GLN A 81 5.62 -2.19 -15.08
C GLN A 81 5.67 -3.59 -14.45
N LYS A 82 6.81 -3.97 -13.87
CA LYS A 82 6.97 -5.24 -13.15
C LYS A 82 6.13 -5.28 -11.87
N ALA A 83 6.13 -4.19 -11.10
CA ALA A 83 5.27 -4.05 -9.92
C ALA A 83 3.78 -4.13 -10.29
N ALA A 84 3.36 -3.51 -11.41
CA ALA A 84 1.99 -3.58 -11.90
C ALA A 84 1.58 -5.02 -12.25
N SER A 85 2.44 -5.78 -12.92
CA SER A 85 2.19 -7.21 -13.18
C SER A 85 2.06 -8.00 -11.88
N THR A 86 2.98 -7.79 -10.93
CA THR A 86 2.93 -8.48 -9.63
C THR A 86 1.64 -8.18 -8.86
N VAL A 87 1.17 -6.93 -8.87
CA VAL A 87 -0.10 -6.56 -8.24
C VAL A 87 -1.29 -7.19 -8.98
N ALA A 88 -1.27 -7.23 -10.31
CA ALA A 88 -2.33 -7.82 -11.11
C ALA A 88 -2.43 -9.35 -10.97
N ASP A 89 -1.30 -10.03 -10.73
CA ASP A 89 -1.20 -11.47 -10.57
C ASP A 89 -1.48 -11.94 -9.12
N ALA A 90 -1.47 -11.03 -8.14
CA ALA A 90 -1.68 -11.36 -6.73
C ALA A 90 -3.12 -11.83 -6.44
N GLU A 91 -3.26 -12.82 -5.56
CA GLU A 91 -4.57 -13.33 -5.11
C GLU A 91 -5.29 -12.34 -4.20
N ALA A 92 -4.52 -11.49 -3.51
CA ALA A 92 -5.04 -10.46 -2.62
C ALA A 92 -4.16 -9.20 -2.65
N PHE A 93 -4.76 -8.07 -2.28
CA PHE A 93 -4.05 -6.84 -1.99
C PHE A 93 -4.31 -6.45 -0.53
N ALA A 94 -3.25 -6.30 0.26
CA ALA A 94 -3.31 -5.92 1.65
C ALA A 94 -2.70 -4.53 1.88
N PHE A 95 -3.29 -3.77 2.80
CA PHE A 95 -2.72 -2.50 3.24
C PHE A 95 -1.61 -2.73 4.25
N ASN A 96 -0.72 -1.74 4.39
CA ASN A 96 0.30 -1.71 5.43
C ASN A 96 -0.35 -1.93 6.81
N TYR A 97 0.36 -2.65 7.70
CA TYR A 97 -0.19 -3.09 8.99
C TYR A 97 -0.84 -1.98 9.81
N ASP A 98 -0.21 -0.81 9.86
CA ASP A 98 -0.68 0.38 10.59
C ASP A 98 -1.90 1.05 9.97
N LEU A 99 -2.11 0.89 8.66
CA LEU A 99 -3.30 1.36 7.93
C LEU A 99 -4.44 0.33 7.95
N ALA A 100 -4.13 -0.95 8.20
CA ALA A 100 -5.09 -2.05 8.28
C ALA A 100 -5.57 -2.34 9.70
N THR A 101 -5.03 -1.66 10.71
CA THR A 101 -5.25 -1.93 12.14
C THR A 101 -5.76 -0.68 12.85
N PRO A 102 -6.66 -0.77 13.85
CA PRO A 102 -7.06 0.38 14.66
C PRO A 102 -5.84 1.08 15.27
N PRO A 103 -5.77 2.43 15.31
CA PRO A 103 -4.54 3.14 15.68
C PRO A 103 -3.89 2.72 17.02
N PRO A 104 -4.65 2.48 18.12
CA PRO A 104 -4.04 2.03 19.37
C PRO A 104 -3.37 0.64 19.25
N VAL A 105 -3.99 -0.27 18.49
CA VAL A 105 -3.48 -1.63 18.27
C VAL A 105 -2.28 -1.60 17.32
N ALA A 106 -2.30 -0.70 16.32
CA ALA A 106 -1.19 -0.50 15.41
C ALA A 106 0.09 -0.08 16.16
N GLU A 107 -0.03 0.83 17.13
CA GLU A 107 1.12 1.28 17.93
C GLU A 107 1.76 0.12 18.73
N VAL A 108 0.94 -0.73 19.36
CA VAL A 108 1.41 -1.93 20.05
C VAL A 108 2.15 -2.86 19.08
N GLY A 109 1.57 -3.14 17.91
CA GLY A 109 2.18 -4.03 16.92
C GLY A 109 3.48 -3.48 16.31
N LEU A 110 3.54 -2.18 16.03
CA LEU A 110 4.77 -1.54 15.53
C LEU A 110 5.89 -1.58 16.60
N SER A 111 5.54 -1.35 17.87
CA SER A 111 6.49 -1.49 18.99
C SER A 111 6.98 -2.94 19.12
N MET A 112 6.08 -3.92 18.99
CA MET A 112 6.41 -5.35 18.97
C MET A 112 7.42 -5.68 17.85
N PHE A 113 7.21 -5.21 16.62
CA PHE A 113 8.15 -5.43 15.52
C PHE A 113 9.53 -4.82 15.80
N ALA A 114 9.58 -3.59 16.33
CA ALA A 114 10.84 -2.93 16.65
C ALA A 114 11.62 -3.70 17.73
N ARG A 115 10.94 -4.16 18.80
CA ARG A 115 11.54 -4.98 19.86
C ARG A 115 12.08 -6.31 19.33
N PHE A 116 11.36 -6.96 18.41
CA PHE A 116 11.82 -8.21 17.80
C PHE A 116 13.07 -8.00 16.93
N ILE A 117 13.16 -6.88 16.21
CA ILE A 117 14.36 -6.54 15.42
C ILE A 117 15.56 -6.28 16.35
N ASP A 118 15.34 -5.65 17.51
CA ASP A 118 16.40 -5.37 18.51
C ASP A 118 16.91 -6.65 19.18
N ASP A 119 16.01 -7.53 19.63
CA ASP A 119 16.37 -8.84 20.18
C ASP A 119 15.37 -9.94 19.78
N PRO A 120 15.66 -10.71 18.72
CA PRO A 120 14.77 -11.77 18.25
C PRO A 120 14.71 -12.98 19.20
N SER A 121 15.61 -13.09 20.19
CA SER A 121 15.57 -14.18 21.17
C SER A 121 14.39 -14.07 22.13
N GLN A 122 13.83 -12.86 22.28
CA GLN A 122 12.67 -12.55 23.11
C GLN A 122 11.32 -12.71 22.36
N ALA A 123 11.31 -13.30 21.15
CA ALA A 123 10.11 -13.36 20.31
C ALA A 123 8.85 -13.88 21.03
N ALA A 124 8.98 -14.93 21.84
CA ALA A 124 7.84 -15.49 22.57
C ALA A 124 7.26 -14.52 23.61
N GLU A 125 8.11 -13.89 24.40
CA GLU A 125 7.71 -12.89 25.42
C GLU A 125 7.12 -11.63 24.76
N ILE A 126 7.73 -11.17 23.68
CA ILE A 126 7.26 -10.03 22.89
C ILE A 126 5.85 -10.29 22.34
N LEU A 127 5.58 -11.49 21.82
CA LEU A 127 4.27 -11.88 21.30
C LEU A 127 3.22 -11.97 22.42
N GLU A 128 3.57 -12.57 23.56
CA GLU A 128 2.67 -12.67 24.72
C GLU A 128 2.29 -11.29 25.25
N GLN A 129 3.28 -10.39 25.40
CA GLN A 129 3.04 -9.03 25.85
C GLN A 129 2.16 -8.24 24.87
N ALA A 130 2.47 -8.32 23.56
CA ALA A 130 1.68 -7.62 22.55
C ALA A 130 0.22 -8.10 22.54
N ALA A 131 -0.03 -9.41 22.68
CA ALA A 131 -1.39 -9.93 22.78
C ALA A 131 -2.14 -9.33 23.98
N SER A 132 -1.50 -9.31 25.16
CA SER A 132 -2.09 -8.70 26.37
C SER A 132 -2.36 -7.20 26.21
N ASP A 133 -1.44 -6.46 25.58
CA ASP A 133 -1.55 -5.01 25.43
C ASP A 133 -2.64 -4.61 24.44
N THR A 134 -2.91 -5.46 23.43
CA THR A 134 -4.00 -5.20 22.47
C THR A 134 -5.41 -5.45 23.01
N GLU A 135 -5.55 -6.17 24.12
CA GLU A 135 -6.85 -6.44 24.77
C GLU A 135 -7.23 -5.39 25.83
N ALA A 136 -6.29 -4.53 26.24
CA ALA A 136 -6.44 -3.53 27.29
C ALA A 136 -7.06 -2.21 26.79
#